data_AF-A0AB37ZB84-F1
#
_entry.id   AF-A0AB37ZB84-F1
#
_cell.length_a   1.000
_cell.length_b   1.000
_cell.length_c   1.000
_cell.angle_alpha   90.00
_cell.angle_beta   90.00
_cell.angle_gamma   90.00
#
_symmetry.space_group_name_H-M   'P 1'
#
loop_
_entity.id
_entity.type
_entity.pdbx_description
1 polymer ?
#
loop_
_entity_poly.entity_id
_entity_poly.type
_entity_poly.pdbx_seq_one_letter_code
_entity_poly.pdbx_strand_id
1 'polypeptide(L)'
;MESSADRARVLIKMVGTKKASEQGGAYERWRNVSKGVVRVSTEEIDVLVKIYPHYALWLASGQIAPESGQTSPDYDEANRNLSQPNAG
;
A
#
# COMPACT_ATOMS: atom_id res chain seq x y z
N MET A 1 -1.72 4.56 16.62
CA MET A 1 -0.94 3.44 16.06
C MET A 1 -1.69 2.93 14.85
N GLU A 2 -1.14 3.09 13.64
CA GLU A 2 -1.83 2.68 12.39
C GLU A 2 -1.87 1.15 12.26
N SER A 3 -3.09 0.61 12.13
CA SER A 3 -3.28 -0.82 11.90
C SER A 3 -2.80 -1.24 10.51
N SER A 4 -2.50 -2.52 10.32
CA SER A 4 -2.20 -3.08 9.00
C SER A 4 -3.37 -2.88 8.02
N ALA A 5 -4.60 -2.85 8.53
CA ALA A 5 -5.78 -2.54 7.72
C ALA A 5 -5.78 -1.09 7.21
N ASP A 6 -5.21 -0.15 7.97
CA ASP A 6 -5.13 1.26 7.55
C ASP A 6 -4.09 1.43 6.43
N ARG A 7 -2.91 0.83 6.63
CA ARG A 7 -1.83 0.73 5.64
C ARG A 7 -2.29 0.05 4.35
N ALA A 8 -3.08 -1.01 4.45
CA ALA A 8 -3.69 -1.66 3.28
C ALA A 8 -4.57 -0.70 2.48
N ARG A 9 -5.40 0.12 3.15
CA ARG A 9 -6.26 1.11 2.47
C ARG A 9 -5.46 2.18 1.75
N VAL A 10 -4.30 2.58 2.28
CA VAL A 10 -3.36 3.48 1.60
C VAL A 10 -2.89 2.84 0.28
N LEU A 11 -2.44 1.58 0.31
CA LEU A 11 -2.04 0.86 -0.91
C LEU A 11 -3.19 0.71 -1.91
N ILE A 12 -4.40 0.38 -1.45
CA ILE A 12 -5.59 0.26 -2.30
C ILE A 12 -5.91 1.58 -3.02
N LYS A 13 -5.76 2.72 -2.33
CA LYS A 13 -5.95 4.05 -2.95
C LYS A 13 -4.90 4.36 -4.00
N MET A 14 -3.66 3.94 -3.80
CA MET A 14 -2.58 4.13 -4.78
C MET A 14 -2.73 3.25 -6.03
N VAL A 15 -3.02 1.96 -5.87
CA VAL A 15 -3.19 1.06 -7.03
C VAL A 15 -4.53 1.29 -7.74
N GLY A 16 -5.57 1.64 -6.98
CA GLY A 16 -6.93 1.74 -7.46
C GLY A 16 -7.66 0.39 -7.47
N THR A 17 -8.96 0.42 -7.16
CA THR A 17 -9.79 -0.78 -6.98
C THR A 17 -9.91 -1.64 -8.23
N LYS A 18 -9.86 -1.04 -9.43
CA LYS A 18 -9.88 -1.77 -10.69
C LYS A 18 -8.64 -2.65 -10.86
N LYS A 19 -7.45 -2.05 -10.72
CA LYS A 19 -6.17 -2.76 -10.85
C LYS A 19 -5.98 -3.82 -9.78
N ALA A 20 -6.42 -3.56 -8.56
CA ALA A 20 -6.39 -4.56 -7.49
C ALA A 20 -7.28 -5.78 -7.87
N SER A 21 -8.49 -5.54 -8.39
CA SER A 21 -9.39 -6.61 -8.83
C SER A 21 -8.85 -7.43 -10.01
N GLU A 22 -8.12 -6.79 -10.93
CA GLU A 22 -7.44 -7.48 -12.04
C GLU A 22 -6.34 -8.45 -11.54
N GLN A 23 -5.82 -8.25 -10.33
CA GLN A 23 -4.83 -9.12 -9.70
C GLN A 23 -5.45 -10.18 -8.76
N GLY A 24 -6.72 -10.01 -8.38
CA GLY A 24 -7.47 -10.96 -7.55
C GLY A 24 -8.64 -10.30 -6.82
N GLY A 25 -9.69 -11.07 -6.54
CA GLY A 25 -10.88 -10.60 -5.81
C GLY A 25 -11.82 -9.70 -6.64
N ALA A 26 -13.07 -9.57 -6.18
CA ALA A 26 -14.10 -8.81 -6.87
C ALA A 26 -13.93 -7.28 -6.73
N TYR A 27 -14.22 -6.52 -7.79
CA TYR A 27 -14.13 -5.05 -7.77
C TYR A 27 -14.91 -4.39 -6.62
N GLU A 28 -16.13 -4.87 -6.37
CA GLU A 28 -16.98 -4.36 -5.29
C GLU A 28 -16.35 -4.60 -3.91
N ARG A 29 -15.66 -5.73 -3.73
CA ARG A 29 -14.91 -6.05 -2.52
C ARG A 29 -13.84 -4.97 -2.28
N TRP A 30 -13.01 -4.69 -3.28
CA TRP A 30 -11.98 -3.65 -3.20
C TRP A 30 -12.55 -2.27 -2.91
N ARG A 31 -13.70 -1.93 -3.52
CA ARG A 31 -14.40 -0.67 -3.26
C ARG A 31 -14.89 -0.57 -1.81
N ASN A 32 -15.42 -1.65 -1.24
CA ASN A 32 -15.89 -1.68 0.15
C ASN A 32 -14.72 -1.66 1.15
N VAL A 33 -13.64 -2.39 0.86
CA VAL A 33 -12.42 -2.40 1.69
C VAL A 33 -11.77 -1.01 1.71
N SER A 34 -11.63 -0.37 0.55
CA SER A 34 -11.06 0.98 0.41
C SER A 34 -11.82 2.03 1.23
N LYS A 35 -13.16 1.91 1.27
CA LYS A 35 -14.04 2.78 2.08
C LYS A 35 -14.09 2.40 3.56
N GLY A 36 -13.47 1.29 3.95
CA GLY A 36 -13.54 0.75 5.31
C GLY A 36 -14.91 0.21 5.72
N VAL A 37 -15.81 -0.04 4.75
CA VAL A 37 -17.13 -0.64 4.99
C VAL A 37 -16.98 -2.10 5.45
N VAL A 38 -15.94 -2.77 4.95
CA VAL A 38 -15.59 -4.14 5.34
C VAL A 38 -14.15 -4.20 5.83
N ARG A 39 -13.85 -5.21 6.65
CA ARG A 39 -12.48 -5.50 7.09
C ARG A 39 -11.62 -5.97 5.91
N VAL A 40 -10.34 -5.64 5.99
CA VAL A 40 -9.29 -6.19 5.11
C VAL A 40 -9.08 -7.65 5.53
N SER A 41 -9.17 -8.57 4.57
CA SER A 41 -8.83 -9.98 4.76
C SER A 41 -7.39 -10.25 4.32
N THR A 42 -6.88 -11.44 4.65
CA THR A 42 -5.55 -11.90 4.22
C THR A 42 -5.42 -11.97 2.70
N GLU A 43 -6.50 -12.32 1.97
CA GLU A 43 -6.49 -12.32 0.49
C GLU A 43 -6.18 -10.95 -0.12
N GLU A 44 -6.75 -9.88 0.45
CA GLU A 44 -6.43 -8.53 0.00
C GLU A 44 -4.99 -8.16 0.35
N ILE A 45 -4.46 -8.61 1.48
CA ILE A 45 -3.05 -8.42 1.83
C ILE A 45 -2.13 -9.14 0.84
N ASP A 46 -2.41 -10.39 0.47
CA ASP A 46 -1.63 -11.15 -0.52
C ASP A 46 -1.58 -10.44 -1.88
N VAL A 47 -2.72 -9.95 -2.36
CA VAL A 47 -2.78 -9.19 -3.62
C VAL A 47 -1.96 -7.89 -3.52
N LEU A 48 -2.05 -7.17 -2.40
CA LEU A 48 -1.28 -5.95 -2.19
C LEU A 48 0.23 -6.20 -2.12
N VAL A 49 0.66 -7.28 -1.45
CA VAL A 49 2.09 -7.68 -1.40
C VAL A 49 2.58 -8.06 -2.79
N LYS A 50 1.75 -8.73 -3.61
CA LYS A 50 2.11 -9.05 -5.00
C LYS A 50 2.30 -7.80 -5.86
N ILE A 51 1.46 -6.78 -5.66
CA ILE A 51 1.54 -5.51 -6.40
C ILE A 51 2.70 -4.65 -5.90
N TYR A 52 2.93 -4.63 -4.59
CA TYR A 52 3.92 -3.80 -3.91
C TYR A 52 4.82 -4.64 -2.99
N PRO A 53 5.71 -5.48 -3.55
CA PRO A 53 6.56 -6.36 -2.73
C PRO A 53 7.55 -5.59 -1.84
N HIS A 54 7.94 -4.38 -2.24
CA HIS A 54 8.77 -3.47 -1.47
C HIS A 54 8.05 -2.83 -0.27
N TYR A 55 6.71 -2.92 -0.20
CA TYR A 55 5.93 -2.43 0.94
C TYR A 55 5.49 -3.54 1.90
N ALA A 56 5.97 -4.78 1.74
CA ALA A 56 5.50 -5.92 2.52
C ALA A 56 5.77 -5.77 4.03
N LEU A 57 7.00 -5.39 4.41
CA LEU A 57 7.36 -5.16 5.82
C LEU A 57 6.51 -4.03 6.41
N TRP A 58 6.40 -2.92 5.69
CA TRP A 58 5.60 -1.78 6.12
C TRP A 58 4.13 -2.14 6.25
N LEU A 59 3.56 -2.90 5.32
CA LEU A 59 2.17 -3.35 5.36
C LEU A 59 1.88 -4.27 6.56
N ALA A 60 2.85 -5.12 6.93
CA ALA A 60 2.71 -6.06 8.05
C ALA A 60 2.96 -5.39 9.40
N SER A 61 4.12 -4.78 9.62
CA SER A 61 4.56 -4.27 10.93
C SER A 61 4.55 -2.75 11.08
N GLY A 62 4.53 -2.01 9.97
CA GLY A 62 4.63 -0.54 9.96
C GLY A 62 6.08 -0.06 10.00
N GLN A 63 7.03 -1.00 10.02
CA GLN A 63 8.46 -0.73 9.94
C GLN A 63 8.91 -0.66 8.50
N ILE A 64 10.02 0.03 8.27
CA ILE A 64 10.73 0.07 7.00
C ILE A 64 12.16 -0.43 7.22
N ALA A 65 12.74 -1.02 6.19
CA ALA A 65 14.16 -1.37 6.09
C ALA A 65 14.64 -0.96 4.68
N PRO A 66 14.87 0.34 4.41
CA PRO A 66 15.26 0.85 3.10
C PRO A 66 16.52 0.17 2.54
N GLU A 67 17.45 -0.21 3.42
CA GLU A 67 18.66 -0.95 3.08
C GLU A 67 18.40 -2.33 2.46
N SER A 68 17.23 -2.92 2.73
CA SER A 68 16.77 -4.18 2.16
C SER A 68 15.71 -3.99 1.06
N GLY A 69 15.50 -2.75 0.60
CA GLY A 69 14.46 -2.41 -0.38
C GLY A 69 13.04 -2.52 0.16
N GLN A 70 12.86 -2.55 1.48
CA GLN A 70 11.55 -2.57 2.13
C GLN A 70 11.22 -1.15 2.62
N THR A 71 10.43 -0.41 1.85
CA THR A 71 10.13 1.01 2.11
C THR A 71 8.67 1.22 2.48
N SER A 72 8.25 2.47 2.55
CA SER A 72 6.84 2.86 2.68
C SER A 72 6.50 3.92 1.62
N PRO A 73 5.21 4.11 1.30
CA PRO A 73 4.78 5.13 0.36
C PRO A 73 5.23 6.54 0.76
N ASP A 74 5.16 6.85 2.06
CA ASP A 74 5.59 8.12 2.64
C ASP A 74 7.11 8.33 2.50
N TYR A 75 7.89 7.28 2.79
CA TYR A 75 9.34 7.31 2.62
C TYR A 75 9.74 7.56 1.15
N ASP A 76 9.10 6.86 0.21
CA ASP A 76 9.37 7.03 -1.22
C ASP A 76 8.95 8.42 -1.73
N GLU A 77 7.82 8.96 -1.26
CA GLU A 77 7.39 10.31 -1.58
C GLU A 77 8.37 11.36 -1.05
N ALA A 78 8.80 11.24 0.20
CA ALA A 78 9.81 12.14 0.80
C ALA A 78 11.14 12.07 0.04
N ASN A 79 11.62 10.86 -0.27
CA ASN A 79 12.88 10.65 -0.99
C ASN A 79 12.84 11.20 -2.43
N ARG A 80 11.68 11.11 -3.10
CA ARG A 80 11.47 11.71 -4.42
C ARG A 80 11.48 13.23 -4.40
N ASN A 81 10.95 13.86 -3.34
CA ASN A 81 10.96 15.31 -3.19
C ASN A 81 12.37 15.85 -2.88
N LEU A 82 13.17 15.14 -2.09
CA LEU A 82 14.58 15.51 -1.81
C LEU A 82 15.47 15.43 -3.06
N SER A 83 15.18 14.50 -3.96
CA SER A 83 15.91 14.33 -5.23
C SER A 83 15.55 15.40 -6.29
N GLN A 84 14.52 16.22 -6.03
CA GLN A 84 14.15 17.36 -6.85
C GLN A 84 14.49 18.65 -6.09
N PRO A 85 15.74 19.15 -6.18
CA PRO A 85 16.02 20.48 -5.69
C PRO A 85 15.14 21.47 -6.48
N ASN A 86 14.25 22.15 -5.78
CA ASN A 86 13.65 23.39 -6.29
C ASN A 86 14.79 24.39 -6.46
N ALA A 87 15.43 24.35 -7.63
CA ALA A 87 16.30 25.41 -8.11
C ALA A 87 15.39 26.49 -8.69
N GLY A 88 14.98 27.43 -7.84
CA GLY A 88 14.17 28.60 -8.18
C GLY A 88 14.22 29.62 -7.07
#